data_AF-A0A965MG73-F1
#
_entry.id   AF-A0A965MG73-F1
#
_cell.length_a   1.000
_cell.length_b   1.000
_cell.length_c   1.000
_cell.angle_alpha   90.00
_cell.angle_beta   90.00
_cell.angle_gamma   90.00
#
_symmetry.space_group_name_H-M   'P 1'
#
loop_
_entity.id
_entity.type
_entity.pdbx_description
1 polymer ?
#
loop_
_entity_poly.entity_id
_entity_poly.type
_entity_poly.pdbx_seq_one_letter_code
_entity_poly.pdbx_strand_id
1 'polypeptide(L)'
;MCLLSCISIAYAQSNASIWKCGNAYTNQPISNESCVLMPQSNVTVIEGTKLANQTPSASSLTSVKIDPQQQRERDAQARKILNEEMTRIDQRLLELKKQWNHGEVAKLANETAQSAAYLQRVEKLKIEMQRTQADLAGVQREIARLP
;
A
#
# COMPACT_ATOMS: atom_id res chain seq x y z
N MET A 1 -39.82 -36.46 25.59
CA MET A 1 -38.53 -35.80 25.92
C MET A 1 -38.28 -34.75 24.84
N CYS A 2 -38.36 -33.47 25.19
CA CYS A 2 -38.17 -32.34 24.28
C CYS A 2 -37.10 -31.46 24.92
N LEU A 3 -35.91 -31.38 24.32
CA LEU A 3 -34.85 -30.48 24.78
C LEU A 3 -34.69 -29.37 23.75
N LEU A 4 -35.33 -28.23 24.02
CA LEU A 4 -35.05 -26.95 23.38
C LEU A 4 -33.72 -26.42 23.95
N SER A 5 -32.72 -26.27 23.08
CA SER A 5 -31.48 -25.55 23.39
C SER A 5 -31.59 -24.11 22.87
N CYS A 6 -31.54 -23.14 23.79
CA CYS A 6 -31.60 -21.71 23.50
C CYS A 6 -30.28 -21.21 22.92
N ILE A 7 -30.32 -20.61 21.72
CA ILE A 7 -29.20 -19.89 21.13
C ILE A 7 -29.28 -18.42 21.57
N SER A 8 -28.28 -17.95 22.32
CA SER A 8 -28.12 -16.54 22.65
C SER A 8 -27.54 -15.78 21.46
N ILE A 9 -28.27 -14.79 20.94
CA ILE A 9 -27.80 -13.85 19.92
C ILE A 9 -27.17 -12.65 20.62
N ALA A 10 -25.89 -12.39 20.36
CA ALA A 10 -25.22 -11.15 20.75
C ALA A 10 -25.50 -10.06 19.70
N TYR A 11 -26.17 -8.98 20.10
CA TYR A 11 -26.41 -7.82 19.23
C TYR A 11 -25.21 -6.88 19.28
N ALA A 12 -24.57 -6.64 18.12
CA ALA A 12 -23.62 -5.56 17.95
C ALA A 12 -24.39 -4.24 17.76
N GLN A 13 -24.24 -3.29 18.69
CA GLN A 13 -24.90 -1.97 18.59
C GLN A 13 -24.08 -1.03 17.71
N SER A 14 -24.52 -0.84 16.46
CA SER A 14 -23.89 0.04 15.47
C SER A 14 -24.55 1.43 15.41
N ASN A 15 -24.62 2.15 16.53
CA ASN A 15 -25.01 3.56 16.57
C ASN A 15 -24.26 4.27 17.71
N ALA A 16 -23.04 4.72 17.47
CA ALA A 16 -22.29 5.49 18.47
C ALA A 16 -22.79 6.94 18.47
N SER A 17 -23.81 7.24 19.30
CA SER A 17 -24.25 8.60 19.61
C SER A 17 -23.10 9.39 20.26
N ILE A 18 -22.73 10.53 19.67
CA ILE A 18 -21.66 11.39 20.20
C ILE A 18 -22.28 12.48 21.08
N TRP A 19 -21.81 12.56 22.30
CA TRP A 19 -22.24 13.52 23.31
C TRP A 19 -21.16 14.58 23.53
N LYS A 20 -21.58 15.83 23.72
CA LYS A 20 -20.71 16.93 24.11
C LYS A 20 -20.95 17.28 25.57
N CYS A 21 -19.95 17.05 26.42
CA CYS A 21 -19.95 17.37 27.84
C CYS A 21 -18.99 18.56 28.05
N GLY A 22 -19.52 19.78 28.03
CA GLY A 22 -18.69 20.99 28.02
C GLY A 22 -17.81 21.08 26.77
N ASN A 23 -16.50 20.84 26.92
CA ASN A 23 -15.51 20.85 25.82
C ASN A 23 -15.06 19.43 25.39
N ALA A 24 -15.47 18.38 26.11
CA ALA A 24 -15.12 17.01 25.79
C ALA A 24 -16.20 16.35 24.90
N TYR A 25 -15.74 15.55 23.93
CA TYR A 25 -16.61 14.72 23.09
C TYR A 25 -16.43 13.26 23.50
N THR A 26 -17.54 12.60 23.83
CA THR A 26 -17.53 11.20 24.30
C THR A 26 -18.65 10.39 23.65
N ASN A 27 -18.42 9.10 23.50
CA ASN A 27 -19.42 8.08 23.13
C ASN A 27 -20.07 7.45 24.37
N GLN A 28 -19.61 7.76 25.59
CA GLN A 28 -20.13 7.26 26.85
C GLN A 28 -20.23 8.43 27.86
N PRO A 29 -21.37 9.14 27.91
CA PRO A 29 -21.56 10.23 28.87
C PRO A 29 -21.72 9.68 30.29
N ILE A 30 -21.07 10.34 31.24
CA ILE A 30 -21.21 10.02 32.67
C ILE A 30 -22.36 10.86 33.21
N SER A 31 -23.27 10.28 33.99
CA SER A 31 -24.57 10.87 34.37
C SER A 31 -24.51 12.15 35.22
N ASN A 32 -23.34 12.49 35.75
CA ASN A 32 -23.07 13.65 36.58
C ASN A 32 -22.63 14.89 35.79
N GLU A 33 -22.51 14.81 34.47
CA GLU A 33 -22.19 15.95 33.59
C GLU A 33 -23.38 16.30 32.69
N SER A 34 -23.61 17.60 32.45
CA SER A 34 -24.63 18.10 31.53
C SER A 34 -24.20 17.90 30.07
N CYS A 35 -24.24 16.64 29.62
CA CYS A 35 -23.90 16.24 28.27
C CYS A 35 -25.09 16.44 27.32
N VAL A 36 -24.86 17.14 26.20
CA VAL A 36 -25.87 17.33 25.15
C VAL A 36 -25.56 16.37 24.00
N LEU A 37 -26.58 15.62 23.56
CA LEU A 37 -26.49 14.76 22.38
C LEU A 37 -26.33 15.63 21.13
N MET A 38 -25.26 15.46 20.37
CA MET A 38 -25.11 16.19 19.12
C MET A 38 -25.91 15.50 18.01
N PRO A 39 -26.77 16.23 17.28
CA PRO A 39 -27.41 15.69 16.08
C PRO A 39 -26.32 15.40 15.06
N GLN A 40 -26.12 14.11 14.76
CA GLN A 40 -25.23 13.69 13.68
C GLN A 40 -25.81 14.24 12.37
N SER A 41 -25.01 14.96 11.59
CA SER A 41 -25.34 15.17 10.18
C SER A 41 -25.59 13.81 9.55
N ASN A 42 -26.52 13.72 8.61
CA ASN A 42 -26.90 12.53 7.87
C ASN A 42 -25.68 11.81 7.28
N VAL A 43 -25.05 10.94 8.08
CA VAL A 43 -23.91 10.13 7.67
C VAL A 43 -24.44 9.14 6.65
N THR A 44 -24.13 9.40 5.38
CA THR A 44 -24.33 8.41 4.33
C THR A 44 -23.22 7.39 4.48
N VAL A 45 -23.50 6.33 5.25
CA VAL A 45 -22.61 5.17 5.34
C VAL A 45 -22.65 4.48 3.99
N ILE A 46 -21.64 4.74 3.16
CA ILE A 46 -21.35 3.87 2.02
C ILE A 46 -20.73 2.62 2.65
N GLU A 47 -21.48 1.53 2.71
CA GLU A 47 -20.93 0.26 3.16
C GLU A 47 -19.69 -0.05 2.32
N GLY A 48 -18.52 -0.19 2.98
CA GLY A 48 -17.33 -0.69 2.31
C GLY A 48 -17.65 -2.05 1.69
N THR A 49 -17.09 -2.34 0.51
CA THR A 49 -17.34 -3.58 -0.22
C THR A 49 -16.99 -4.78 0.66
N LYS A 50 -18.01 -5.36 1.31
CA LYS A 50 -17.85 -6.59 2.08
C LYS A 50 -17.62 -7.67 1.04
N LEU A 51 -16.39 -8.16 0.93
CA LEU A 51 -16.09 -9.37 0.17
C LEU A 51 -16.80 -10.51 0.89
N ALA A 52 -18.07 -10.74 0.55
CA ALA A 52 -18.75 -11.95 0.96
C ALA A 52 -17.90 -13.13 0.48
N ASN A 53 -17.61 -14.07 1.38
CA ASN A 53 -17.09 -15.39 1.04
C ASN A 53 -18.16 -16.09 0.18
N GLN A 54 -18.22 -15.69 -1.08
CA GLN A 54 -19.08 -16.26 -2.09
C GLN A 54 -18.36 -17.48 -2.62
N THR A 55 -18.85 -18.65 -2.25
CA THR A 55 -18.83 -19.81 -3.14
C THR A 55 -19.25 -19.33 -4.54
N PRO A 56 -18.49 -19.60 -5.61
CA PRO A 56 -18.70 -18.96 -6.90
C PRO A 56 -20.03 -19.39 -7.49
N SER A 57 -21.08 -18.59 -7.26
CA SER A 57 -22.32 -18.67 -8.01
C SER A 57 -22.21 -17.67 -9.15
N ALA A 58 -22.19 -18.20 -10.37
CA ALA A 58 -21.98 -17.47 -11.61
C ALA A 58 -23.17 -16.54 -11.91
N SER A 59 -23.28 -15.43 -11.19
CA SER A 59 -24.06 -14.28 -11.62
C SER A 59 -23.19 -13.46 -12.56
N SER A 60 -23.48 -13.58 -13.85
CA SER A 60 -22.86 -12.86 -14.94
C SER A 60 -22.94 -11.34 -14.72
N LEU A 61 -21.95 -10.78 -14.03
CA LEU A 61 -21.44 -9.46 -14.40
C LEU A 61 -21.22 -9.56 -15.89
N THR A 62 -21.91 -8.74 -16.67
CA THR A 62 -21.63 -8.58 -18.09
C THR A 62 -20.17 -8.18 -18.19
N SER A 63 -19.33 -9.19 -18.37
CA SER A 63 -17.92 -9.05 -18.72
C SER A 63 -17.92 -8.09 -19.88
N VAL A 64 -17.46 -6.87 -19.63
CA VAL A 64 -17.09 -5.96 -20.71
C VAL A 64 -15.96 -6.71 -21.40
N LYS A 65 -16.33 -7.49 -22.42
CA LYS A 65 -15.43 -8.24 -23.25
C LYS A 65 -14.63 -7.20 -24.01
N ILE A 66 -13.49 -6.89 -23.44
CA ILE A 66 -12.41 -6.22 -24.14
C ILE A 66 -12.16 -7.01 -25.43
N ASP A 67 -12.08 -6.29 -26.54
CA ASP A 67 -11.69 -6.89 -27.80
C ASP A 67 -10.25 -7.46 -27.71
N PRO A 68 -9.99 -8.70 -28.17
CA PRO A 68 -8.69 -9.33 -28.07
C PRO A 68 -7.56 -8.56 -28.78
N GLN A 69 -7.84 -7.77 -29.83
CA GLN A 69 -6.81 -6.89 -30.42
C GLN A 69 -6.46 -5.78 -29.44
N GLN A 70 -7.47 -5.13 -28.87
CA GLN A 70 -7.26 -4.08 -27.89
C GLN A 70 -6.51 -4.57 -26.65
N GLN A 71 -6.74 -5.81 -26.22
CA GLN A 71 -5.97 -6.42 -25.12
C GLN A 71 -4.49 -6.59 -25.49
N ARG A 72 -4.20 -7.15 -26.68
CA ARG A 72 -2.82 -7.32 -27.17
C ARG A 72 -2.07 -6.00 -27.31
N GLU A 73 -2.74 -4.95 -27.79
CA GLU A 73 -2.16 -3.61 -27.90
C GLU A 73 -1.78 -3.06 -26.52
N ARG A 74 -2.64 -3.23 -25.51
CA ARG A 74 -2.32 -2.82 -24.14
C ARG A 74 -1.19 -3.62 -23.53
N ASP A 75 -1.15 -4.93 -23.76
CA ASP A 75 -0.07 -5.78 -23.28
C ASP A 75 1.27 -5.39 -23.95
N ALA A 76 1.25 -5.08 -25.24
CA ALA A 76 2.43 -4.57 -25.95
C ALA A 76 2.90 -3.20 -25.41
N GLN A 77 1.96 -2.29 -25.12
CA GLN A 77 2.28 -1.01 -24.48
C GLN A 77 2.85 -1.20 -23.06
N ALA A 78 2.26 -2.08 -22.25
CA ALA A 78 2.76 -2.41 -20.92
C ALA A 78 4.18 -2.98 -20.98
N ARG A 79 4.44 -3.93 -21.89
CA ARG A 79 5.79 -4.45 -22.16
C ARG A 79 6.75 -3.32 -22.52
N LYS A 80 6.36 -2.38 -23.39
CA LYS A 80 7.20 -1.25 -23.79
C LYS A 80 7.57 -0.36 -22.60
N ILE A 81 6.58 0.03 -21.79
CA ILE A 81 6.79 0.88 -20.61
C ILE A 81 7.73 0.21 -19.60
N LEU A 82 7.55 -1.09 -19.33
CA LEU A 82 8.42 -1.81 -18.41
C LEU A 82 9.86 -1.92 -18.94
N ASN A 83 10.06 -2.09 -20.24
CA ASN A 83 11.40 -2.10 -20.83
C ASN A 83 12.10 -0.73 -20.75
N GLU A 84 11.35 0.36 -20.94
CA GLU A 84 11.86 1.72 -20.74
C GLU A 84 12.25 1.95 -19.28
N GLU A 85 11.42 1.51 -18.33
CA GLU A 85 11.73 1.60 -16.91
C GLU A 85 12.94 0.75 -16.53
N MET A 86 13.05 -0.48 -17.06
CA MET A 86 14.23 -1.33 -16.88
C MET A 86 15.50 -0.63 -17.36
N THR A 87 15.44 0.04 -18.51
CA THR A 87 16.58 0.80 -19.07
C THR A 87 16.97 1.95 -18.15
N ARG A 88 16.00 2.71 -17.62
CA ARG A 88 16.24 3.79 -16.66
C ARG A 88 16.88 3.29 -15.38
N ILE A 89 16.38 2.19 -14.81
CA ILE A 89 16.92 1.59 -13.60
C ILE A 89 18.36 1.10 -13.83
N ASP A 90 18.64 0.47 -14.98
CA ASP A 90 19.98 0.01 -15.32
C ASP A 90 20.98 1.16 -15.48
N GLN A 91 20.56 2.26 -16.13
CA GLN A 91 21.36 3.49 -16.22
C GLN A 91 21.69 4.06 -14.83
N ARG A 92 20.69 4.13 -13.94
CA ARG A 92 20.90 4.57 -12.55
C ARG A 92 21.86 3.64 -11.81
N LEU A 93 21.74 2.33 -12.00
CA LEU A 93 22.65 1.37 -11.38
C LEU A 93 24.08 1.55 -11.89
N LEU A 94 24.25 1.82 -13.19
CA LEU A 94 25.55 2.12 -13.79
C LEU A 94 26.18 3.39 -13.19
N GLU A 95 25.39 4.45 -12.99
CA GLU A 95 25.84 5.68 -12.34
C GLU A 95 26.27 5.45 -10.89
N LEU A 96 25.48 4.70 -10.11
CA LEU A 96 25.83 4.34 -8.74
C LEU A 96 27.11 3.50 -8.69
N LYS A 97 27.28 2.55 -9.63
CA LYS A 97 28.52 1.76 -9.76
C LYS A 97 29.74 2.64 -10.12
N LYS A 98 29.56 3.66 -10.97
CA LYS A 98 30.61 4.63 -11.28
C LYS A 98 31.00 5.44 -10.04
N GLN A 99 30.03 5.90 -9.25
CA GLN A 99 30.28 6.60 -7.98
C GLN A 99 30.96 5.72 -6.94
N TRP A 100 30.63 4.42 -6.93
CA TRP A 100 31.28 3.42 -6.08
C TRP A 100 32.75 3.19 -6.47
N ASN A 101 33.11 3.46 -7.73
CA ASN A 101 34.48 3.42 -8.27
C ASN A 101 35.29 2.22 -7.75
N HIS A 102 34.83 1.01 -8.07
CA HIS A 102 35.46 -0.26 -7.71
C HIS A 102 35.68 -0.52 -6.20
N GLY A 103 35.00 0.22 -5.31
CA GLY A 103 35.15 0.08 -3.86
C GLY A 103 35.73 1.31 -3.18
N GLU A 104 36.24 2.27 -3.95
CA GLU A 104 36.81 3.51 -3.42
C GLU A 104 35.94 4.70 -3.79
N VAL A 105 34.90 4.92 -2.98
CA VAL A 105 34.11 6.14 -3.05
C VAL A 105 35.05 7.33 -2.85
N ALA A 106 35.08 8.26 -3.82
CA ALA A 106 35.95 9.43 -3.78
C ALA A 106 35.74 10.22 -2.49
N LYS A 107 36.82 10.49 -1.77
CA LYS A 107 36.83 11.27 -0.53
C LYS A 107 36.63 12.75 -0.85
N LEU A 108 35.85 13.46 -0.05
CA LEU A 108 35.80 14.92 -0.14
C LEU A 108 37.11 15.50 0.43
N ALA A 109 37.47 16.71 0.01
CA ALA A 109 38.75 17.34 0.37
C ALA A 109 38.96 17.53 1.89
N ASN A 110 37.87 17.60 2.67
CA ASN A 110 37.88 17.73 4.12
C ASN A 110 37.55 16.41 4.85
N GLU A 111 37.40 15.28 4.15
CA GLU A 111 37.05 13.99 4.73
C GLU A 111 38.26 13.04 4.83
N THR A 112 38.43 12.41 6.00
CA THR A 112 39.33 11.27 6.17
C THR A 112 38.58 9.95 5.99
N ALA A 113 39.28 8.87 5.63
CA ALA A 113 38.67 7.55 5.40
C ALA A 113 38.01 6.97 6.66
N GLN A 114 38.48 7.38 7.84
CA GLN A 114 37.99 6.96 9.14
C GLN A 114 36.90 7.88 9.69
N SER A 115 36.54 8.96 8.98
CA SER A 115 35.47 9.85 9.41
C SER A 115 34.12 9.12 9.38
N ALA A 116 33.32 9.31 10.43
CA ALA A 116 31.97 8.75 10.49
C ALA A 116 31.10 9.20 9.30
N ALA A 117 31.28 10.43 8.82
CA ALA A 117 30.57 10.95 7.65
C ALA A 117 30.90 10.18 6.36
N TYR A 118 32.17 9.81 6.18
CA TYR A 118 32.60 8.99 5.04
C TYR A 118 31.96 7.60 5.07
N LEU A 119 32.03 6.93 6.23
CA LEU A 119 31.44 5.60 6.41
C LEU A 119 29.93 5.60 6.15
N GLN A 120 29.20 6.61 6.66
CA GLN A 120 27.77 6.76 6.40
C GLN A 120 27.46 6.99 4.92
N ARG A 121 28.27 7.78 4.21
CA ARG A 121 28.08 8.01 2.77
C ARG A 121 28.32 6.74 1.95
N VAL A 122 29.36 5.99 2.28
CA VAL A 122 29.66 4.68 1.66
C VAL A 122 28.51 3.70 1.90
N GLU A 123 28.00 3.63 3.14
CA GLU A 123 26.88 2.77 3.49
C GLU A 123 25.60 3.18 2.75
N LYS A 124 25.28 4.48 2.72
CA LYS A 124 24.14 5.01 1.97
C LYS A 124 24.22 4.64 0.48
N LEU A 125 25.39 4.84 -0.14
CA LEU A 125 25.60 4.49 -1.55
C LEU A 125 25.40 2.99 -1.81
N LYS A 126 25.87 2.13 -0.89
CA LYS A 126 25.68 0.68 -0.96
C LYS A 126 24.20 0.29 -0.83
N ILE A 127 23.48 0.91 0.10
CA ILE A 127 22.03 0.69 0.28
C ILE A 127 21.26 1.12 -0.96
N GLU A 128 21.57 2.28 -1.53
CA GLU A 128 20.93 2.76 -2.76
C GLU A 128 21.19 1.79 -3.91
N MET A 129 22.42 1.31 -4.08
CA MET A 129 22.76 0.30 -5.10
C MET A 129 21.98 -1.00 -4.90
N GLN A 130 21.86 -1.50 -3.66
CA GLN A 130 21.09 -2.71 -3.35
C GLN A 130 19.60 -2.54 -3.66
N ARG A 131 19.01 -1.38 -3.33
CA ARG A 131 17.62 -1.08 -3.66
C ARG A 131 17.40 -1.04 -5.17
N THR A 132 18.25 -0.34 -5.91
CA THR A 132 18.17 -0.28 -7.38
C THR A 132 18.33 -1.66 -8.03
N GLN A 133 19.17 -2.53 -7.49
CA GLN A 133 19.27 -3.92 -7.95
C GLN A 133 17.98 -4.72 -7.69
N ALA A 134 17.35 -4.53 -6.52
CA ALA A 134 16.08 -5.16 -6.21
C ALA A 134 14.94 -4.66 -7.12
N ASP A 135 14.93 -3.35 -7.42
CA ASP A 135 13.97 -2.75 -8.36
C ASP A 135 14.13 -3.34 -9.76
N LEU A 136 15.37 -3.47 -10.26
CA LEU A 136 15.67 -4.09 -11.55
C LEU A 136 15.14 -5.53 -11.61
N ALA A 137 15.41 -6.32 -10.57
CA ALA A 137 14.89 -7.68 -10.47
C ALA A 137 13.35 -7.72 -10.38
N GLY A 138 12.74 -6.71 -9.75
CA GLY A 138 11.29 -6.53 -9.71
C GLY A 138 10.69 -6.31 -11.11
N VAL A 139 11.22 -5.34 -11.85
CA VAL A 139 10.75 -5.05 -13.22
C VAL A 139 10.94 -6.26 -14.14
N GLN A 140 12.05 -6.98 -14.01
CA GLN A 140 12.27 -8.22 -14.77
C GLN A 140 11.20 -9.28 -14.51
N ARG A 141 10.77 -9.45 -13.25
CA ARG A 141 9.67 -10.38 -12.92
C ARG A 141 8.35 -9.94 -13.53
N GLU A 142 8.05 -8.66 -13.51
CA GLU A 142 6.82 -8.13 -14.12
C GLU A 142 6.83 -8.34 -15.64
N ILE A 143 7.95 -8.08 -16.32
CA ILE A 143 8.10 -8.37 -17.76
C ILE A 143 7.88 -9.86 -18.05
N ALA A 144 8.47 -10.74 -17.24
CA ALA A 144 8.34 -12.19 -17.41
C ALA A 144 6.92 -12.71 -17.16
N ARG A 145 6.08 -11.95 -16.42
CA ARG A 145 4.69 -12.30 -16.12
C ARG A 145 3.72 -11.91 -17.23
N LEU A 146 4.10 -10.96 -18.10
CA LEU A 146 3.24 -10.52 -19.19
C LEU A 146 2.99 -11.67 -20.21
N PRO A 147 1.76 -11.79 -20.74
CA PRO A 147 1.36 -12.87 -21.64
C PRO A 147 2.02 -12.79 -23.01
#